data_AF-A0A3M2CL33-F1
#
_entry.id   AF-A0A3M2CL33-F1
#
_cell.length_a   1.000
_cell.length_b   1.000
_cell.length_c   1.000
_cell.angle_alpha   90.00
_cell.angle_beta   90.00
_cell.angle_gamma   90.00
#
_symmetry.space_group_name_H-M   'P 1'
#
loop_
_entity.id
_entity.type
_entity.pdbx_description
1 polymer ?
#
loop_
_entity_poly.entity_id
_entity_poly.type
_entity_poly.pdbx_seq_one_letter_code
_entity_poly.pdbx_strand_id
1 'polypeptide(L)'
;MYGDVKDREPDPQDSEAYIEFMIKPWKHGMPYQLLEAVVEQPGHFAPAVRDRLMRLPPTFEEYLADLKRSEHLYCVSATRETDPFGPESARLLVVVRLLGRDHAEPILREFADAVLPLALEAERRYRTIEDQWQAEWDRLGRPVGDARDDHETLRTLGARYRLATDVKNNLTGAWTRSVSTAGGLGSPIFVDDVAAMLGSPDPVARRIGSWMAQYVINFSNERPDGVAALRAAADRLRVSEDLEDQLAAVRIEIALDPSREGLTDPEYRRLRDLISRQRR
;
A
#
# COMPACT_ATOMS: atom_id res chain seq x y z
N MET A 1 23.13 -1.75 13.66
CA MET A 1 24.47 -2.20 13.24
C MET A 1 24.34 -2.64 11.79
N TYR A 2 24.69 -1.77 10.83
CA TYR A 2 24.50 -2.06 9.41
C TYR A 2 25.63 -2.96 8.93
N GLY A 3 25.32 -4.19 8.55
CA GLY A 3 26.29 -5.19 8.13
C GLY A 3 27.31 -4.62 7.15
N ASP A 4 28.58 -4.74 7.49
CA ASP A 4 29.66 -4.77 6.50
C ASP A 4 29.55 -6.11 5.81
N VAL A 5 28.81 -6.13 4.71
CA VAL A 5 28.56 -7.36 3.97
C VAL A 5 29.73 -7.59 3.03
N LYS A 6 30.69 -8.37 3.51
CA LYS A 6 31.52 -9.26 2.69
C LYS A 6 30.75 -10.55 2.34
N ASP A 7 29.42 -10.52 2.23
CA ASP A 7 28.71 -11.69 1.70
C ASP A 7 29.05 -11.76 0.22
N ARG A 8 29.65 -12.87 -0.17
CA ARG A 8 29.89 -13.19 -1.58
C ARG A 8 28.52 -13.27 -2.26
N GLU A 9 28.39 -12.60 -3.41
CA GLU A 9 27.22 -12.73 -4.26
C GLU A 9 26.95 -14.23 -4.52
N PRO A 10 25.73 -14.73 -4.25
CA PRO A 10 25.38 -16.11 -4.54
C PRO A 10 25.37 -16.35 -6.05
N ASP A 11 25.52 -17.60 -6.46
CA ASP A 11 25.41 -17.97 -7.88
C ASP A 11 24.00 -17.60 -8.39
N PRO A 12 23.85 -16.82 -9.48
CA PRO A 12 22.54 -16.52 -10.08
C PRO A 12 21.73 -17.78 -10.45
N GLN A 13 22.39 -18.93 -10.61
CA GLN A 13 21.69 -20.20 -10.82
C GLN A 13 20.93 -20.70 -9.58
N ASP A 14 21.28 -20.24 -8.38
CA ASP A 14 20.50 -20.45 -7.17
C ASP A 14 19.54 -19.26 -6.97
N SER A 15 18.38 -19.32 -7.63
CA SER A 15 17.42 -18.20 -7.63
C SER A 15 16.89 -17.86 -6.24
N GLU A 16 16.77 -18.82 -5.32
CA GLU A 16 16.33 -18.56 -3.95
C GLU A 16 17.36 -17.74 -3.17
N ALA A 17 18.62 -18.17 -3.18
CA ALA A 17 19.70 -17.46 -2.50
C ALA A 17 19.94 -16.09 -3.14
N TYR A 18 19.81 -15.99 -4.47
CA TYR A 18 19.95 -14.74 -5.21
C TYR A 18 18.88 -13.72 -4.84
N ILE A 19 17.60 -14.12 -4.83
CA ILE A 19 16.51 -13.23 -4.41
C ILE A 19 16.66 -12.84 -2.95
N GLU A 20 17.02 -13.76 -2.05
CA GLU A 20 17.29 -13.44 -0.65
C GLU A 20 18.40 -12.40 -0.49
N PHE A 21 19.47 -12.52 -1.28
CA PHE A 21 20.57 -11.57 -1.28
C PHE A 21 20.13 -10.20 -1.82
N MET A 22 19.39 -10.17 -2.93
CA MET A 22 18.89 -8.94 -3.54
C MET A 22 18.02 -8.14 -2.57
N ILE A 23 17.12 -8.80 -1.85
CA ILE A 23 16.16 -8.12 -0.96
C ILE A 23 16.77 -7.73 0.39
N LYS A 24 18.07 -7.94 0.65
CA LYS A 24 18.74 -7.38 1.84
C LYS A 24 18.75 -5.84 1.83
N PRO A 25 18.85 -5.18 2.99
CA PRO A 25 18.98 -3.73 3.03
C PRO A 25 20.38 -3.29 2.57
N TRP A 26 20.45 -2.46 1.53
CA TRP A 26 21.72 -2.00 0.94
C TRP A 26 22.03 -0.55 1.36
N LYS A 27 23.21 -0.30 1.95
CA LYS A 27 23.65 1.04 2.39
C LYS A 27 23.74 2.05 1.23
N HIS A 28 24.05 1.58 0.02
CA HIS A 28 24.38 2.42 -1.14
C HIS A 28 23.50 2.13 -2.37
N GLY A 29 22.34 1.50 -2.16
CA GLY A 29 21.50 0.98 -3.24
C GLY A 29 21.96 -0.40 -3.73
N MET A 30 21.05 -1.12 -4.38
CA MET A 30 21.31 -2.45 -4.93
C MET A 30 22.26 -2.34 -6.15
N PRO A 31 23.32 -3.16 -6.25
CA PRO A 31 24.17 -3.18 -7.43
C PRO A 31 23.37 -3.45 -8.72
N TYR A 32 23.62 -2.68 -9.78
CA TYR A 32 22.88 -2.76 -11.03
C TYR A 32 23.00 -4.13 -11.70
N GLN A 33 24.15 -4.80 -11.56
CA GLN A 33 24.40 -6.14 -12.11
C GLN A 33 23.41 -7.18 -11.55
N LEU A 34 22.94 -7.01 -10.30
CA LEU A 34 21.92 -7.90 -9.73
C LEU A 34 20.57 -7.77 -10.45
N LEU A 35 20.26 -6.58 -10.96
CA LEU A 35 19.03 -6.31 -11.69
C LEU A 35 19.11 -6.92 -13.11
N GLU A 36 20.28 -6.82 -13.75
CA GLU A 36 20.50 -7.38 -15.10
C GLU A 36 20.21 -8.88 -15.15
N ALA A 37 20.70 -9.64 -14.18
CA ALA A 37 20.46 -11.09 -14.11
C ALA A 37 18.96 -11.44 -14.10
N VAL A 38 18.16 -10.70 -13.33
CA VAL A 38 16.71 -10.91 -13.26
C VAL A 38 16.01 -10.57 -14.57
N VAL A 39 16.44 -9.49 -15.23
CA VAL A 39 15.89 -9.06 -16.52
C VAL A 39 16.23 -10.06 -17.64
N GLU A 40 17.42 -10.67 -17.61
CA GLU A 40 17.86 -11.65 -18.60
C GLU A 40 17.15 -13.01 -18.47
N GLN A 41 16.78 -13.42 -17.25
CA GLN A 41 16.20 -14.73 -16.97
C GLN A 41 14.95 -14.64 -16.08
N PRO A 42 13.90 -13.88 -16.46
CA PRO A 42 12.77 -13.60 -15.58
C PRO A 42 12.03 -14.86 -15.13
N GLY A 43 11.88 -15.85 -16.02
CA GLY A 43 11.24 -17.14 -15.70
C GLY A 43 11.99 -17.98 -14.66
N HIS A 44 13.32 -17.82 -14.56
CA HIS A 44 14.15 -18.52 -13.57
C HIS A 44 13.94 -17.95 -12.15
N PHE A 45 13.82 -16.63 -12.04
CA PHE A 45 13.65 -15.95 -10.75
C PHE A 45 12.19 -15.83 -10.29
N ALA A 46 11.21 -15.90 -11.21
CA ALA A 46 9.79 -15.74 -10.90
C ALA A 46 9.28 -16.68 -9.77
N PRO A 47 9.61 -18.00 -9.74
CA PRO A 47 9.20 -18.87 -8.65
C PRO A 47 9.74 -18.44 -7.28
N ALA A 48 11.03 -18.07 -7.19
CA ALA A 48 11.64 -17.63 -5.93
C ALA A 48 11.01 -16.33 -5.40
N VAL A 49 10.70 -15.38 -6.30
CA VAL A 49 10.01 -14.13 -5.95
C VAL A 49 8.59 -14.42 -5.45
N ARG A 50 7.85 -15.28 -6.15
CA ARG A 50 6.51 -15.72 -5.76
C ARG A 50 6.52 -16.34 -4.38
N ASP A 51 7.37 -17.35 -4.17
CA ASP A 51 7.40 -18.11 -2.93
C ASP A 51 7.80 -17.23 -1.74
N ARG A 52 8.63 -16.21 -1.94
CA ARG A 52 8.94 -15.21 -0.90
C ARG A 52 7.74 -14.31 -0.59
N LEU A 53 7.07 -13.76 -1.60
CA LEU A 53 5.87 -12.94 -1.39
C LEU A 53 4.75 -13.73 -0.69
N MET A 54 4.61 -15.01 -1.02
CA MET A 54 3.59 -15.89 -0.44
C MET A 54 3.92 -16.42 0.96
N ARG A 55 5.05 -16.03 1.56
CA ARG A 55 5.31 -16.22 3.01
C ARG A 55 4.53 -15.25 3.90
N LEU A 56 3.72 -14.38 3.30
CA LEU A 56 2.79 -13.53 4.03
C LEU A 56 1.86 -14.39 4.91
N PRO A 57 1.72 -14.08 6.20
CA PRO A 57 0.80 -14.80 7.07
C PRO A 57 -0.65 -14.74 6.54
N PRO A 58 -1.39 -15.87 6.53
CA PRO A 58 -2.72 -15.98 5.92
C PRO A 58 -3.82 -15.25 6.70
N THR A 59 -3.58 -14.91 7.97
CA THR A 59 -4.56 -14.23 8.83
C THR A 59 -3.97 -12.98 9.47
N PHE A 60 -4.84 -12.04 9.82
CA PHE A 60 -4.43 -10.79 10.47
C PHE A 60 -3.76 -11.04 11.82
N GLU A 61 -4.22 -12.05 12.57
CA GLU A 61 -3.62 -12.39 13.87
C GLU A 61 -2.26 -13.04 13.74
N GLU A 62 -2.07 -13.90 12.73
CA GLU A 62 -0.75 -14.45 12.43
C GLU A 62 0.21 -13.38 11.94
N TYR A 63 -0.27 -12.42 11.14
CA TYR A 63 0.50 -11.25 10.73
C TYR A 63 0.95 -10.41 11.93
N LEU A 64 0.04 -10.13 12.88
CA LEU A 64 0.38 -9.42 14.11
C LEU A 64 1.36 -10.21 15.00
N ALA A 65 1.23 -11.53 15.06
CA ALA A 65 2.14 -12.37 15.80
C ALA A 65 3.54 -12.38 15.17
N ASP A 66 3.62 -12.44 13.84
CA ASP A 66 4.88 -12.38 13.10
C ASP A 66 5.57 -11.02 13.26
N LEU A 67 4.84 -9.91 13.15
CA LEU A 67 5.37 -8.56 13.38
C LEU A 67 5.98 -8.38 14.78
N LYS A 68 5.45 -9.10 15.78
CA LYS A 68 5.98 -9.07 17.16
C LYS A 68 7.22 -9.95 17.35
N ARG A 69 7.40 -10.98 16.52
CA ARG A 69 8.52 -11.94 16.59
C ARG A 69 9.70 -11.49 15.74
N SER A 70 9.43 -10.80 14.65
CA SER A 70 10.39 -10.40 13.63
C SER A 70 10.59 -8.90 13.66
N GLU A 71 11.81 -8.42 13.90
CA GLU A 71 12.08 -6.98 13.94
C GLU A 71 11.78 -6.25 12.61
N HIS A 72 11.69 -6.90 11.43
CA HIS A 72 11.70 -6.15 10.14
C HIS A 72 10.95 -6.72 8.92
N LEU A 73 10.16 -7.79 9.01
CA LEU A 73 9.70 -8.47 7.79
C LEU A 73 8.64 -7.69 6.97
N TYR A 74 7.74 -6.93 7.61
CA TYR A 74 6.61 -6.31 6.89
C TYR A 74 6.37 -4.81 7.18
N CYS A 75 7.31 -4.08 7.79
CA CYS A 75 7.19 -2.63 8.08
C CYS A 75 7.30 -1.68 6.86
N VAL A 76 6.19 -1.16 6.32
CA VAL A 76 6.07 0.01 5.43
C VAL A 76 6.07 1.29 6.28
N SER A 77 7.26 1.81 6.56
CA SER A 77 7.42 3.26 6.62
C SER A 77 8.37 3.67 5.50
N ALA A 78 7.83 4.22 4.42
CA ALA A 78 8.62 4.92 3.41
C ALA A 78 7.75 6.00 2.79
N THR A 79 7.81 7.21 3.35
CA THR A 79 7.26 8.43 2.74
C THR A 79 8.10 8.92 1.54
N ARG A 80 9.03 8.10 1.03
CA ARG A 80 9.83 8.40 -0.14
C ARG A 80 9.88 7.19 -1.07
N GLU A 81 9.61 7.44 -2.34
CA GLU A 81 9.76 6.49 -3.46
C GLU A 81 11.20 5.97 -3.62
N THR A 82 12.15 6.51 -2.85
CA THR A 82 13.58 6.20 -2.90
C THR A 82 14.10 5.51 -1.63
N ASP A 83 13.25 4.88 -0.82
CA ASP A 83 13.72 4.21 0.38
C ASP A 83 14.04 2.71 0.11
N PRO A 84 15.31 2.31 -0.07
CA PRO A 84 15.72 0.91 -0.17
C PRO A 84 15.57 0.14 1.15
N PHE A 85 15.14 0.80 2.24
CA PHE A 85 14.96 0.22 3.58
C PHE A 85 13.49 -0.13 3.90
N GLY A 86 12.61 -0.11 2.90
CA GLY A 86 11.23 -0.58 3.05
C GLY A 86 11.14 -2.07 3.43
N PRO A 87 9.93 -2.56 3.75
CA PRO A 87 9.73 -3.96 4.13
C PRO A 87 10.09 -4.90 3.00
N GLU A 88 10.28 -6.17 3.32
CA GLU A 88 10.66 -7.20 2.34
C GLU A 88 9.72 -7.19 1.12
N SER A 89 8.41 -7.08 1.36
CA SER A 89 7.41 -6.99 0.29
C SER A 89 7.60 -5.79 -0.66
N ALA A 90 8.01 -4.62 -0.16
CA ALA A 90 8.26 -3.46 -1.01
C ALA A 90 9.50 -3.65 -1.89
N ARG A 91 10.55 -4.32 -1.37
CA ARG A 91 11.76 -4.67 -2.11
C ARG A 91 11.48 -5.75 -3.15
N LEU A 92 10.72 -6.79 -2.80
CA LEU A 92 10.27 -7.82 -3.73
C LEU A 92 9.43 -7.24 -4.87
N LEU A 93 8.54 -6.28 -4.60
CA LEU A 93 7.74 -5.65 -5.66
C LEU A 93 8.57 -4.82 -6.66
N VAL A 94 9.79 -4.39 -6.30
CA VAL A 94 10.75 -3.83 -7.27
C VAL A 94 11.27 -4.93 -8.18
N VAL A 95 11.62 -6.11 -7.63
CA VAL A 95 12.07 -7.27 -8.41
C VAL A 95 10.95 -7.77 -9.33
N VAL A 96 9.69 -7.80 -8.85
CA VAL A 96 8.54 -8.18 -9.68
C VAL A 96 8.42 -7.33 -10.94
N ARG A 97 8.72 -6.02 -10.89
CA ARG A 97 8.72 -5.16 -12.08
C ARG A 97 9.74 -5.60 -13.14
N LEU A 98 10.85 -6.19 -12.70
CA LEU A 98 11.92 -6.65 -13.58
C LEU A 98 11.58 -7.96 -14.30
N LEU A 99 10.64 -8.74 -13.77
CA LEU A 99 10.22 -10.01 -14.36
C LEU A 99 9.47 -9.84 -15.70
N GLY A 100 9.02 -8.62 -16.01
CA GLY A 100 8.13 -8.37 -17.14
C GLY A 100 6.70 -8.83 -16.90
N ARG A 101 5.77 -8.33 -17.71
CA ARG A 101 4.32 -8.51 -17.50
C ARG A 101 3.91 -9.99 -17.38
N ASP A 102 4.37 -10.85 -18.29
CA ASP A 102 3.96 -12.25 -18.38
C ASP A 102 4.24 -13.05 -17.10
N HIS A 103 5.35 -12.77 -16.43
CA HIS A 103 5.73 -13.44 -15.18
C HIS A 103 5.24 -12.69 -13.94
N ALA A 104 5.19 -11.37 -13.99
CA ALA A 104 4.78 -10.54 -12.86
C ALA A 104 3.26 -10.61 -12.61
N GLU A 105 2.45 -10.65 -13.65
CA GLU A 105 0.99 -10.55 -13.56
C GLU A 105 0.35 -11.64 -12.67
N PRO A 106 0.69 -12.95 -12.82
CA PRO A 106 0.19 -13.99 -11.92
C PRO A 106 0.65 -13.82 -10.46
N ILE A 107 1.90 -13.40 -10.26
CA ILE A 107 2.47 -13.20 -8.92
C ILE A 107 1.76 -12.03 -8.22
N LEU A 108 1.56 -10.92 -8.93
CA LEU A 108 0.86 -9.75 -8.43
C LEU A 108 -0.58 -10.08 -8.07
N ARG A 109 -1.27 -10.87 -8.90
CA ARG A 109 -2.63 -11.32 -8.63
C ARG A 109 -2.70 -12.12 -7.33
N GLU A 110 -1.91 -13.17 -7.23
CA GLU A 110 -1.91 -14.05 -6.06
C GLU A 110 -1.53 -13.30 -4.77
N PHE A 111 -0.51 -12.44 -4.84
CA PHE A 111 -0.09 -11.65 -3.69
C PHE A 111 -1.14 -10.59 -3.30
N ALA A 112 -1.74 -9.88 -4.26
CA ALA A 112 -2.76 -8.88 -3.98
C ALA A 112 -4.02 -9.49 -3.38
N ASP A 113 -4.43 -10.68 -3.86
CA ASP A 113 -5.58 -11.41 -3.32
C ASP A 113 -5.33 -11.86 -1.87
N ALA A 114 -4.08 -12.22 -1.53
CA ALA A 114 -3.69 -12.54 -0.16
C ALA A 114 -3.62 -11.29 0.76
N VAL A 115 -3.12 -10.17 0.26
CA VAL A 115 -2.93 -8.93 1.06
C VAL A 115 -4.23 -8.16 1.27
N LEU A 116 -5.12 -8.08 0.27
CA LEU A 116 -6.28 -7.19 0.30
C LEU A 116 -7.21 -7.44 1.51
N PRO A 117 -7.58 -8.69 1.87
CA PRO A 117 -8.40 -8.94 3.07
C PRO A 117 -7.73 -8.45 4.35
N LEU A 118 -6.40 -8.63 4.47
CA LEU A 118 -5.63 -8.16 5.61
C LEU A 118 -5.57 -6.63 5.66
N ALA A 119 -5.40 -5.97 4.52
CA ALA A 119 -5.37 -4.51 4.41
C ALA A 119 -6.71 -3.87 4.82
N LEU A 120 -7.83 -4.45 4.35
CA LEU A 120 -9.17 -4.01 4.74
C LEU A 120 -9.39 -4.17 6.26
N GLU A 121 -8.99 -5.30 6.84
CA GLU A 121 -9.10 -5.53 8.28
C GLU A 121 -8.20 -4.59 9.10
N ALA A 122 -6.96 -4.38 8.66
CA ALA A 122 -6.02 -3.46 9.29
C ALA A 122 -6.59 -2.04 9.37
N GLU A 123 -7.19 -1.59 8.28
CA GLU A 123 -7.75 -0.26 8.16
C GLU A 123 -9.02 -0.08 9.02
N ARG A 124 -9.88 -1.09 9.11
CA ARG A 124 -11.05 -1.07 10.02
C ARG A 124 -10.61 -1.00 11.48
N ARG A 125 -9.62 -1.80 11.89
CA ARG A 125 -9.08 -1.78 13.26
C ARG A 125 -8.37 -0.48 13.58
N TYR A 126 -7.61 0.06 12.64
CA TYR A 126 -7.00 1.38 12.77
C TYR A 126 -8.04 2.45 13.05
N ARG A 127 -9.11 2.55 12.24
CA ARG A 127 -10.18 3.54 12.46
C ARG A 127 -10.82 3.40 13.84
N THR A 128 -11.13 2.17 14.25
CA THR A 128 -11.70 1.91 15.58
C THR A 128 -10.79 2.41 16.71
N ILE A 129 -9.47 2.23 16.57
CA ILE A 129 -8.50 2.68 17.58
C ILE A 129 -8.27 4.19 17.49
N GLU A 130 -8.25 4.76 16.28
CA GLU A 130 -8.16 6.20 16.04
C GLU A 130 -9.34 6.92 16.69
N ASP A 131 -10.57 6.43 16.52
CA ASP A 131 -11.77 7.00 17.13
C ASP A 131 -11.71 6.98 18.66
N GLN A 132 -11.28 5.85 19.25
CA GLN A 132 -11.08 5.71 20.69
C GLN A 132 -10.00 6.67 21.21
N TRP A 133 -8.87 6.75 20.50
CA TRP A 133 -7.75 7.62 20.86
C TRP A 133 -8.13 9.10 20.76
N GLN A 134 -8.81 9.49 19.68
CA GLN A 134 -9.26 10.86 19.43
C GLN A 134 -10.29 11.31 20.48
N ALA A 135 -11.28 10.46 20.78
CA ALA A 135 -12.27 10.76 21.81
C ALA A 135 -11.63 10.96 23.19
N GLU A 136 -10.63 10.15 23.54
CA GLU A 136 -9.89 10.29 24.79
C GLU A 136 -9.01 11.55 24.80
N TRP A 137 -8.35 11.85 23.67
CA TRP A 137 -7.54 13.06 23.52
C TRP A 137 -8.38 14.33 23.66
N ASP A 138 -9.56 14.37 23.04
CA ASP A 138 -10.52 15.47 23.17
C ASP A 138 -11.05 15.60 24.60
N ARG A 139 -11.43 14.48 25.24
CA ARG A 139 -11.90 14.45 26.64
C ARG A 139 -10.89 15.03 27.63
N LEU A 140 -9.59 14.86 27.36
CA LEU A 140 -8.49 15.35 28.18
C LEU A 140 -8.07 16.79 27.85
N GLY A 141 -8.78 17.49 26.97
CA GLY A 141 -8.44 18.86 26.58
C GLY A 141 -7.25 18.95 25.62
N ARG A 142 -7.01 17.88 24.86
CA ARG A 142 -5.98 17.78 23.81
C ARG A 142 -4.56 18.05 24.31
N PRO A 143 -4.08 17.29 25.30
CA PRO A 143 -2.72 17.44 25.78
C PRO A 143 -1.70 17.22 24.64
N VAL A 144 -0.64 18.03 24.62
CA VAL A 144 0.43 18.02 23.61
C VAL A 144 1.79 17.76 24.25
N GLY A 145 2.73 17.23 23.48
CA GLY A 145 4.07 16.90 23.99
C GLY A 145 4.01 15.89 25.14
N ASP A 146 4.82 16.13 26.18
CA ASP A 146 4.94 15.24 27.33
C ASP A 146 3.64 15.11 28.13
N ALA A 147 2.81 16.16 28.17
CA ALA A 147 1.51 16.16 28.86
C ALA A 147 0.54 15.10 28.30
N ARG A 148 0.75 14.64 27.06
CA ARG A 148 -0.03 13.55 26.48
C ARG A 148 0.25 12.22 27.16
N ASP A 149 1.49 12.01 27.57
CA ASP A 149 1.97 10.73 28.08
C ASP A 149 1.79 10.61 29.62
N ASP A 150 1.42 11.71 30.28
CA ASP A 150 1.01 11.77 31.69
C ASP A 150 -0.34 11.09 31.98
N HIS A 151 -1.14 10.82 30.94
CA HIS A 151 -2.44 10.15 31.06
C HIS A 151 -2.33 8.67 30.64
N GLU A 152 -2.47 7.76 31.61
CA GLU A 152 -2.30 6.32 31.40
C GLU A 152 -3.17 5.74 30.27
N THR A 153 -4.45 6.15 30.20
CA THR A 153 -5.37 5.73 29.15
C THR A 153 -4.92 6.21 27.77
N LEU A 154 -4.55 7.48 27.64
CA LEU A 154 -4.10 8.07 26.38
C LEU A 154 -2.75 7.50 25.92
N ARG A 155 -1.84 7.20 26.86
CA ARG A 155 -0.59 6.49 26.60
C ARG A 155 -0.84 5.08 26.04
N THR A 156 -1.77 4.34 26.64
CA THR A 156 -2.14 2.98 26.22
C THR A 156 -2.79 2.98 24.84
N LEU A 157 -3.77 3.86 24.62
CA LEU A 157 -4.39 4.04 23.31
C LEU A 157 -3.39 4.54 22.28
N GLY A 158 -2.46 5.42 22.66
CA GLY A 158 -1.41 5.92 21.78
C GLY A 158 -0.44 4.82 21.32
N ALA A 159 -0.08 3.88 22.18
CA ALA A 159 0.71 2.71 21.79
C ALA A 159 -0.06 1.80 20.82
N ARG A 160 -1.35 1.54 21.08
CA ARG A 160 -2.23 0.77 20.19
C ARG A 160 -2.42 1.46 18.83
N TYR A 161 -2.60 2.78 18.84
CA TYR A 161 -2.77 3.62 17.66
C TYR A 161 -1.51 3.60 16.78
N ARG A 162 -0.32 3.72 17.36
CA ARG A 162 0.95 3.59 16.61
C ARG A 162 1.07 2.23 15.94
N LEU A 163 0.89 1.14 16.69
CA LEU A 163 0.92 -0.21 16.14
C LEU A 163 -0.11 -0.40 15.01
N ALA A 164 -1.34 0.06 15.21
CA ALA A 164 -2.38 -0.03 14.19
C ALA A 164 -2.07 0.81 12.95
N THR A 165 -1.45 1.98 13.13
CA THR A 165 -0.98 2.84 12.03
C THR A 165 0.06 2.12 11.19
N ASP A 166 1.05 1.51 11.84
CA ASP A 166 2.11 0.77 11.16
C ASP A 166 1.52 -0.41 10.40
N VAL A 167 0.75 -1.27 11.06
CA VAL A 167 0.11 -2.45 10.44
C VAL A 167 -0.77 -2.07 9.24
N LYS A 168 -1.58 -1.02 9.39
CA LYS A 168 -2.40 -0.48 8.30
C LYS A 168 -1.54 -0.02 7.14
N ASN A 169 -0.58 0.87 7.37
CA ASN A 169 0.30 1.40 6.32
C ASN A 169 1.04 0.27 5.59
N ASN A 170 1.41 -0.79 6.32
CA ASN A 170 2.07 -1.96 5.77
C ASN A 170 1.23 -2.69 4.73
N LEU A 171 0.03 -3.09 5.15
CA LEU A 171 -0.84 -3.91 4.32
C LEU A 171 -1.50 -3.09 3.21
N THR A 172 -1.95 -1.87 3.49
CA THR A 172 -2.49 -0.98 2.44
C THR A 172 -1.40 -0.56 1.46
N GLY A 173 -0.16 -0.37 1.93
CA GLY A 173 1.00 -0.06 1.12
C GLY A 173 1.41 -1.21 0.20
N ALA A 174 1.41 -2.45 0.70
CA ALA A 174 1.69 -3.64 -0.10
C ALA A 174 0.65 -3.83 -1.23
N TRP A 175 -0.64 -3.68 -0.93
CA TRP A 175 -1.69 -3.73 -1.94
C TRP A 175 -1.55 -2.57 -2.96
N THR A 176 -1.36 -1.34 -2.48
CA THR A 176 -1.16 -0.16 -3.34
C THR A 176 0.01 -0.34 -4.31
N ARG A 177 1.15 -0.84 -3.80
CA ARG A 177 2.33 -1.10 -4.63
C ARG A 177 2.09 -2.22 -5.63
N SER A 178 1.28 -3.22 -5.31
CA SER A 178 0.89 -4.26 -6.26
C SER A 178 0.12 -3.67 -7.44
N VAL A 179 -0.87 -2.81 -7.16
CA VAL A 179 -1.64 -2.10 -8.19
C VAL A 179 -0.76 -1.14 -9.00
N SER A 180 0.08 -0.35 -8.33
CA SER A 180 1.02 0.56 -8.99
C SER A 180 2.04 -0.19 -9.86
N THR A 181 2.54 -1.33 -9.40
CA THR A 181 3.46 -2.19 -10.16
C THR A 181 2.77 -2.77 -11.40
N ALA A 182 1.55 -3.27 -11.29
CA ALA A 182 0.76 -3.67 -12.46
C ALA A 182 0.55 -2.49 -13.44
N GLY A 183 0.23 -1.31 -12.90
CA GLY A 183 0.13 -0.06 -13.67
C GLY A 183 1.39 0.27 -14.46
N GLY A 184 2.56 0.21 -13.81
CA GLY A 184 3.86 0.44 -14.46
C GLY A 184 4.26 -0.61 -15.50
N LEU A 185 3.71 -1.83 -15.39
CA LEU A 185 3.88 -2.91 -16.37
C LEU A 185 2.85 -2.86 -17.52
N GLY A 186 1.96 -1.86 -17.52
CA GLY A 186 0.88 -1.80 -18.50
C GLY A 186 -0.12 -2.95 -18.35
N SER A 187 -0.36 -3.43 -17.13
CA SER A 187 -1.27 -4.54 -16.86
C SER A 187 -2.62 -4.06 -16.29
N PRO A 188 -3.75 -4.34 -16.95
CA PRO A 188 -5.08 -3.89 -16.54
C PRO A 188 -5.72 -4.77 -15.46
N ILE A 189 -4.98 -5.69 -14.84
CA ILE A 189 -5.55 -6.75 -14.00
C ILE A 189 -6.42 -6.24 -12.85
N PHE A 190 -6.07 -5.11 -12.24
CA PHE A 190 -6.78 -4.60 -11.06
C PHE A 190 -7.91 -3.62 -11.37
N VAL A 191 -8.24 -3.37 -12.64
CA VAL A 191 -9.29 -2.40 -13.00
C VAL A 191 -10.63 -2.78 -12.37
N ASP A 192 -11.02 -4.06 -12.46
CA ASP A 192 -12.31 -4.52 -11.91
C ASP A 192 -12.31 -4.54 -10.38
N ASP A 193 -11.19 -4.91 -9.77
CA ASP A 193 -11.05 -4.91 -8.31
C ASP A 193 -11.29 -3.51 -7.75
N VAL A 194 -10.65 -2.49 -8.36
CA VAL A 194 -10.81 -1.09 -7.96
C VAL A 194 -12.25 -0.61 -8.19
N ALA A 195 -12.86 -0.97 -9.33
CA ALA A 195 -14.27 -0.63 -9.60
C ALA A 195 -15.22 -1.29 -8.59
N ALA A 196 -15.00 -2.56 -8.24
CA ALA A 196 -15.77 -3.29 -7.25
C ALA A 196 -15.62 -2.67 -5.84
N MET A 197 -14.40 -2.30 -5.45
CA MET A 197 -14.14 -1.62 -4.17
C MET A 197 -14.88 -0.29 -4.07
N LEU A 198 -14.93 0.48 -5.16
CA LEU A 198 -15.68 1.75 -5.22
C LEU A 198 -17.21 1.56 -5.24
N GLY A 199 -17.68 0.42 -5.74
CA GLY A 199 -19.08 0.01 -5.66
C GLY A 199 -19.50 -0.59 -4.31
N SER A 200 -18.54 -0.84 -3.41
CA SER A 200 -18.79 -1.51 -2.14
C SER A 200 -19.58 -0.62 -1.15
N PRO A 201 -20.51 -1.19 -0.37
CA PRO A 201 -21.11 -0.48 0.76
C PRO A 201 -20.10 -0.18 1.88
N ASP A 202 -18.94 -0.88 1.91
CA ASP A 202 -17.89 -0.66 2.91
C ASP A 202 -17.10 0.64 2.62
N PRO A 203 -17.18 1.67 3.49
CA PRO A 203 -16.44 2.91 3.30
C PRO A 203 -14.92 2.72 3.30
N VAL A 204 -14.40 1.69 3.99
CA VAL A 204 -12.96 1.37 3.97
C VAL A 204 -12.53 0.91 2.58
N ALA A 205 -13.31 0.02 1.96
CA ALA A 205 -13.06 -0.43 0.60
C ALA A 205 -13.13 0.73 -0.39
N ARG A 206 -14.15 1.60 -0.30
CA ARG A 206 -14.29 2.75 -1.20
C ARG A 206 -13.11 3.70 -1.13
N ARG A 207 -12.65 4.05 0.09
CA ARG A 207 -11.50 4.95 0.25
C ARG A 207 -10.24 4.33 -0.35
N ILE A 208 -9.95 3.05 -0.06
CA ILE A 208 -8.78 2.36 -0.60
C ILE A 208 -8.86 2.27 -2.14
N GLY A 209 -10.04 1.93 -2.70
CA GLY A 209 -10.29 1.92 -4.13
C GLY A 209 -10.06 3.29 -4.79
N SER A 210 -10.49 4.38 -4.14
CA SER A 210 -10.31 5.74 -4.67
C SER A 210 -8.85 6.15 -4.83
N TRP A 211 -7.96 5.67 -3.95
CA TRP A 211 -6.54 5.92 -4.07
C TRP A 211 -5.95 5.20 -5.28
N MET A 212 -6.53 4.08 -5.69
CA MET A 212 -6.02 3.28 -6.80
C MET A 212 -6.56 3.66 -8.15
N ALA A 213 -7.66 4.41 -8.20
CA ALA A 213 -8.27 4.85 -9.45
C ALA A 213 -7.22 5.45 -10.41
N GLN A 214 -6.29 6.28 -9.90
CA GLN A 214 -5.22 6.88 -10.71
C GLN A 214 -4.30 5.86 -11.42
N TYR A 215 -4.09 4.68 -10.83
CA TYR A 215 -3.18 3.67 -11.40
C TYR A 215 -3.85 2.79 -12.44
N VAL A 216 -5.19 2.65 -12.40
CA VAL A 216 -5.93 1.74 -13.28
C VAL A 216 -6.59 2.45 -14.47
N ILE A 217 -6.70 3.78 -14.42
CA ILE A 217 -7.46 4.55 -15.40
C ILE A 217 -6.80 4.67 -16.77
N ASN A 218 -5.47 4.53 -16.79
CA ASN A 218 -4.68 4.51 -18.02
C ASN A 218 -5.03 3.31 -18.91
N PHE A 219 -5.73 2.31 -18.38
CA PHE A 219 -6.20 1.13 -19.11
C PHE A 219 -7.58 1.31 -19.75
N SER A 220 -8.06 2.55 -19.91
CA SER A 220 -9.38 2.86 -20.48
C SER A 220 -9.65 2.24 -21.86
N ASN A 221 -8.62 2.07 -22.69
CA ASN A 221 -8.74 1.42 -24.01
C ASN A 221 -8.85 -0.11 -23.90
N GLU A 222 -8.19 -0.72 -22.92
CA GLU A 222 -8.20 -2.18 -22.71
C GLU A 222 -9.42 -2.62 -21.90
N ARG A 223 -9.91 -1.77 -20.98
CA ARG A 223 -11.02 -2.05 -20.05
C ARG A 223 -12.05 -0.91 -20.03
N PRO A 224 -12.76 -0.64 -21.14
CA PRO A 224 -13.72 0.47 -21.22
C PRO A 224 -14.85 0.35 -20.18
N ASP A 225 -15.36 -0.86 -19.95
CA ASP A 225 -16.42 -1.11 -18.96
C ASP A 225 -15.97 -0.82 -17.53
N GLY A 226 -14.72 -1.18 -17.20
CA GLY A 226 -14.13 -0.90 -15.90
C GLY A 226 -14.01 0.60 -15.66
N VAL A 227 -13.55 1.36 -16.65
CA VAL A 227 -13.47 2.83 -16.55
C VAL A 227 -14.85 3.48 -16.53
N ALA A 228 -15.84 2.94 -17.25
CA ALA A 228 -17.24 3.37 -17.13
C ALA A 228 -17.78 3.14 -15.70
N ALA A 229 -17.44 2.01 -15.07
CA ALA A 229 -17.79 1.75 -13.68
C ALA A 229 -17.10 2.71 -12.71
N LEU A 230 -15.83 3.09 -12.95
CA LEU A 230 -15.14 4.12 -12.17
C LEU A 230 -15.84 5.48 -12.27
N ARG A 231 -16.26 5.89 -13.48
CA ARG A 231 -17.04 7.12 -13.71
C ARG A 231 -18.36 7.09 -12.94
N ALA A 232 -19.13 6.01 -13.10
CA ALA A 232 -20.40 5.85 -12.41
C ALA A 232 -20.23 5.86 -10.88
N ALA A 233 -19.13 5.29 -10.36
CA ALA A 233 -18.82 5.35 -8.95
C ALA A 233 -18.49 6.78 -8.49
N ALA A 234 -17.71 7.54 -9.27
CA ALA A 234 -17.41 8.95 -8.97
C ALA A 234 -18.70 9.78 -8.90
N ASP A 235 -19.61 9.63 -9.86
CA ASP A 235 -20.90 10.36 -9.87
C ASP A 235 -21.73 10.08 -8.61
N ARG A 236 -21.81 8.82 -8.19
CA ARG A 236 -22.51 8.44 -6.94
C ARG A 236 -21.82 9.01 -5.71
N LEU A 237 -20.50 8.97 -5.65
CA LEU A 237 -19.73 9.46 -4.52
C LEU A 237 -19.80 11.00 -4.39
N ARG A 238 -19.93 11.69 -5.53
CA ARG A 238 -20.03 13.16 -5.58
C ARG A 238 -21.25 13.71 -4.85
N VAL A 239 -22.34 12.94 -4.83
CA VAL A 239 -23.60 13.31 -4.17
C VAL A 239 -23.70 12.81 -2.73
N SER A 240 -22.66 12.14 -2.20
CA SER A 240 -22.60 11.70 -0.81
C SER A 240 -22.47 12.89 0.14
N GLU A 241 -23.09 12.80 1.32
CA GLU A 241 -22.90 13.78 2.40
C GLU A 241 -21.54 13.61 3.11
N ASP A 242 -20.90 12.46 2.94
CA ASP A 242 -19.57 12.19 3.49
C ASP A 242 -18.48 12.89 2.66
N LEU A 243 -17.69 13.75 3.31
CA LEU A 243 -16.60 14.47 2.67
C LEU A 243 -15.51 13.53 2.14
N GLU A 244 -15.27 12.37 2.76
CA GLU A 244 -14.31 11.38 2.26
C GLU A 244 -14.79 10.75 0.95
N ASP A 245 -16.08 10.47 0.82
CA ASP A 245 -16.68 9.99 -0.42
C ASP A 245 -16.59 11.08 -1.51
N GLN A 246 -16.89 12.34 -1.19
CA GLN A 246 -16.72 13.45 -2.15
C GLN A 246 -15.24 13.62 -2.58
N LEU A 247 -14.29 13.48 -1.65
CA LEU A 247 -12.85 13.53 -1.95
C LEU A 247 -12.44 12.36 -2.86
N ALA A 248 -12.99 11.18 -2.63
CA ALA A 248 -12.78 10.00 -3.47
C ALA A 248 -13.32 10.23 -4.89
N ALA A 249 -14.51 10.81 -5.04
CA ALA A 249 -15.07 11.19 -6.34
C ALA A 249 -14.11 12.12 -7.11
N VAL A 250 -13.66 13.19 -6.46
CA VAL A 250 -12.75 14.18 -7.05
C VAL A 250 -11.43 13.56 -7.47
N ARG A 251 -10.87 12.60 -6.70
CA ARG A 251 -9.67 11.87 -7.11
C ARG A 251 -9.88 11.08 -8.40
N ILE A 252 -11.03 10.42 -8.54
CA ILE A 252 -11.36 9.67 -9.76
C ILE A 252 -11.54 10.63 -10.93
N GLU A 253 -12.25 11.74 -10.75
CA GLU A 253 -12.42 12.76 -11.78
C GLU A 253 -11.08 13.36 -12.24
N ILE A 254 -10.16 13.65 -11.31
CA ILE A 254 -8.81 14.11 -11.64
C ILE A 254 -8.04 13.04 -12.41
N ALA A 255 -8.11 11.79 -11.97
CA ALA A 255 -7.48 10.68 -12.67
C ALA A 255 -8.01 10.52 -14.11
N LEU A 256 -9.29 10.83 -14.34
CA LEU A 256 -9.93 10.75 -15.66
C LEU A 256 -9.60 11.92 -16.58
N ASP A 257 -9.13 13.03 -16.02
CA ASP A 257 -8.91 14.29 -16.72
C ASP A 257 -7.42 14.64 -16.72
N PRO A 258 -6.71 14.42 -17.84
CA PRO A 258 -5.28 14.71 -17.93
C PRO A 258 -4.94 16.21 -17.79
N SER A 259 -5.93 17.10 -17.85
CA SER A 259 -5.73 18.54 -17.62
C SER A 259 -5.75 18.93 -16.14
N ARG A 260 -6.22 18.02 -15.26
CA ARG A 260 -6.28 18.24 -13.82
C ARG A 260 -5.07 17.62 -13.14
N GLU A 261 -4.50 18.34 -12.18
CA GLU A 261 -3.36 17.88 -11.40
C GLU A 261 -3.76 17.67 -9.93
N GLY A 262 -3.54 16.46 -9.42
CA GLY A 262 -4.06 16.02 -8.12
C GLY A 262 -3.74 16.92 -6.93
N LEU A 263 -2.48 17.32 -6.77
CA LEU A 263 -2.06 18.12 -5.61
C LEU A 263 -2.39 19.61 -5.74
N THR A 264 -2.72 20.08 -6.93
CA THR A 264 -3.00 21.49 -7.23
C THR A 264 -4.47 21.79 -7.49
N ASP A 265 -5.29 20.76 -7.71
CA ASP A 265 -6.73 20.87 -7.93
C ASP A 265 -7.44 21.62 -6.77
N PRO A 266 -8.14 22.74 -7.06
CA PRO A 266 -8.78 23.56 -6.02
C PRO A 266 -9.83 22.81 -5.19
N GLU A 267 -10.60 21.92 -5.83
CA GLU A 267 -11.67 21.20 -5.17
C GLU A 267 -11.09 20.09 -4.28
N TYR A 268 -10.07 19.37 -4.76
CA TYR A 268 -9.33 18.41 -3.95
C TYR A 268 -8.75 19.06 -2.70
N ARG A 269 -8.10 20.23 -2.86
CA ARG A 269 -7.54 20.99 -1.73
C ARG A 269 -8.63 21.44 -0.75
N ARG A 270 -9.74 21.99 -1.27
CA ARG A 270 -10.90 22.42 -0.45
C ARG A 270 -11.42 21.28 0.41
N LEU A 271 -11.70 20.12 -0.19
CA LEU A 271 -12.23 18.96 0.52
C LEU A 271 -11.23 18.41 1.53
N ARG A 272 -9.95 18.29 1.17
CA ARG A 272 -8.89 17.87 2.09
C ARG A 272 -8.78 18.80 3.30
N ASP A 273 -8.85 20.11 3.08
CA ASP A 273 -8.77 21.10 4.14
C ASP A 273 -10.04 21.08 5.03
N LEU A 274 -11.23 20.89 4.46
CA LEU A 274 -12.47 20.72 5.23
C LEU A 274 -12.44 19.47 6.10
N ILE A 275 -12.01 18.33 5.56
CA ILE A 275 -11.82 17.08 6.31
C ILE A 275 -10.81 17.31 7.44
N SER A 276 -9.68 17.96 7.14
CA SER A 276 -8.68 18.28 8.15
C SER A 276 -9.21 19.20 9.24
N ARG A 277 -10.16 20.10 8.94
CA ARG A 277 -10.79 20.98 9.94
C ARG A 277 -11.83 20.27 10.78
N GLN A 278 -12.61 19.33 10.22
CA GLN A 278 -13.57 18.53 10.98
C GLN A 278 -12.88 17.58 11.97
N ARG A 279 -11.66 17.15 11.66
CA ARG A 279 -10.83 16.31 12.53
C ARG A 279 -9.99 17.11 13.55
N ARG A 280 -9.99 18.44 13.45
CA ARG A 280 -9.38 19.37 14.41
C ARG A 280 -10.45 19.94 15.31
#